data_AF-A0A2G1XMB1-F1
#
_entry.id   AF-A0A2G1XMB1-F1
#
_cell.length_a   1.000
_cell.length_b   1.000
_cell.length_c   1.000
_cell.angle_alpha   90.00
_cell.angle_beta   90.00
_cell.angle_gamma   90.00
#
_symmetry.space_group_name_H-M   'P 1'
#
loop_
_entity.id
_entity.type
_entity.pdbx_description
1 polymer ?
#
loop_
_entity_poly.entity_id
_entity_poly.type
_entity_poly.pdbx_seq_one_letter_code
_entity_poly.pdbx_strand_id
1 'polypeptide(L)'
;QVHRLGPGGSEPVDALTVAGRRYLTWHEATERAWTLAPFRPADGPRSTTVAVPGGTAEEPLDDGDGRRAGVLGRSWRPLEGVVELDAVPLPGDVWRVAVTLTNTTACPPPPDPRTARDALAAHGFMSTHTVLRCSEGAAFVSLADPPAPLRGAADSCRNEGTWPVLVGRPAGDRQRARSVLSSPVTLEDFPAVAPESPGDLFDGGEIDQLLILSVLSLTPREQEEARASDPRAREILDRCAALSADELMALHGTIREFRPPKEAAP
;
A
#
# COMPACT_ATOMS: atom_id res chain seq x y z
N GLN A 1 12.38 -4.35 17.76
CA GLN A 1 13.47 -3.97 18.69
C GLN A 1 14.56 -5.01 18.64
N VAL A 2 15.81 -4.57 18.57
CA VAL A 2 16.99 -5.45 18.62
C VAL A 2 17.55 -5.41 20.03
N HIS A 3 17.90 -6.58 20.57
CA HIS A 3 18.52 -6.72 21.86
C HIS A 3 19.89 -7.38 21.72
N ARG A 4 20.90 -6.81 22.38
CA ARG A 4 22.21 -7.42 22.58
C ARG A 4 22.17 -8.30 23.83
N LEU A 5 22.72 -9.50 23.75
CA LEU A 5 22.91 -10.36 24.91
C LEU A 5 24.34 -10.23 25.43
N GLY A 6 24.48 -9.99 26.73
CA GLY A 6 25.76 -9.90 27.40
C GLY A 6 25.74 -10.54 28.79
N PRO A 7 26.86 -10.49 29.53
CA PRO A 7 26.97 -11.09 30.86
C PRO A 7 25.94 -10.56 31.88
N GLY A 8 25.44 -9.33 31.67
CA GLY A 8 24.42 -8.68 32.50
C GLY A 8 22.98 -8.90 32.04
N GLY A 9 22.74 -9.72 31.01
CA GLY A 9 21.40 -9.96 30.45
C GLY A 9 21.18 -9.34 29.08
N SER A 10 19.90 -9.09 28.75
CA SER A 10 19.45 -8.55 27.47
C SER A 10 19.31 -7.03 27.54
N GLU A 11 19.96 -6.31 26.61
CA GLU A 11 19.95 -4.85 26.52
C GLU A 11 19.38 -4.41 25.16
N PRO A 12 18.34 -3.55 25.11
CA PRO A 12 17.84 -3.01 23.85
C PRO A 12 18.87 -2.07 23.20
N VAL A 13 19.06 -2.18 21.90
CA VAL A 13 20.01 -1.38 21.13
C VAL A 13 19.40 -0.90 19.81
N ASP A 14 19.85 0.26 19.32
CA ASP A 14 19.40 0.80 18.03
C ASP A 14 19.90 -0.04 16.85
N ALA A 15 21.08 -0.63 17.00
CA ALA A 15 21.66 -1.52 16.00
C ALA A 15 22.56 -2.60 16.64
N LEU A 16 22.59 -3.78 16.01
CA LEU A 16 23.51 -4.86 16.34
C LEU A 16 24.03 -5.50 15.07
N THR A 17 25.34 -5.72 14.98
CA THR A 17 25.96 -6.50 13.90
C THR A 17 26.31 -7.87 14.42
N VAL A 18 25.76 -8.91 13.79
CA VAL A 18 26.01 -10.32 14.13
C VAL A 18 26.37 -11.05 12.84
N ALA A 19 27.49 -11.78 12.85
CA ALA A 19 27.98 -12.54 11.70
C ALA A 19 28.03 -11.73 10.38
N GLY A 20 28.43 -10.44 10.46
CA GLY A 20 28.52 -9.56 9.29
C GLY A 20 27.19 -8.96 8.81
N ARG A 21 26.05 -9.36 9.38
CA ARG A 21 24.73 -8.79 9.10
C ARG A 21 24.36 -7.74 10.15
N ARG A 22 23.92 -6.57 9.70
CA ARG A 22 23.43 -5.49 10.55
C ARG A 22 21.92 -5.64 10.77
N TYR A 23 21.49 -5.53 12.01
CA TYR A 23 20.10 -5.53 12.45
C TYR A 23 19.80 -4.18 13.10
N LEU A 24 18.67 -3.57 12.74
CA LEU A 24 18.24 -2.26 13.24
C LEU A 24 16.98 -2.39 14.10
N THR A 25 16.82 -1.50 15.08
CA THR A 25 15.53 -1.24 15.72
C THR A 25 14.75 -0.25 14.86
N TRP A 26 13.59 -0.67 14.33
CA TRP A 26 12.76 0.14 13.45
C TRP A 26 11.28 -0.33 13.50
N HIS A 27 10.38 0.43 12.86
CA HIS A 27 8.97 0.07 12.68
C HIS A 27 8.76 -0.62 11.33
N GLU A 28 8.29 -1.86 11.36
CA GLU A 28 7.89 -2.62 10.17
C GLU A 28 6.36 -2.60 9.97
N ALA A 29 5.93 -2.81 8.73
CA ALA A 29 4.53 -3.03 8.39
C ALA A 29 4.31 -4.50 7.99
N THR A 30 3.21 -5.09 8.44
CA THR A 30 2.83 -6.45 8.04
C THR A 30 1.49 -6.40 7.31
N GLU A 31 1.46 -6.93 6.09
CA GLU A 31 0.23 -7.00 5.31
C GLU A 31 -0.82 -7.88 6.00
N ARG A 32 -2.06 -7.41 5.99
CA ARG A 32 -3.23 -8.14 6.46
C ARG A 32 -4.34 -7.99 5.44
N ALA A 33 -5.02 -9.10 5.14
CA ALA A 33 -6.11 -9.14 4.20
C ALA A 33 -7.38 -9.68 4.87
N TRP A 34 -8.52 -9.04 4.58
CA TRP A 34 -9.84 -9.48 4.99
C TRP A 34 -10.74 -9.60 3.76
N THR A 35 -11.33 -10.78 3.58
CA THR A 35 -12.33 -11.01 2.54
C THR A 35 -13.71 -10.98 3.18
N LEU A 36 -14.52 -10.01 2.79
CA LEU A 36 -15.90 -9.92 3.24
C LEU A 36 -16.78 -10.91 2.45
N ALA A 37 -17.83 -11.41 3.10
CA ALA A 37 -18.81 -12.21 2.39
C ALA A 37 -19.52 -11.38 1.30
N PRO A 38 -20.03 -12.02 0.22
CA PRO A 38 -20.65 -11.31 -0.89
C PRO A 38 -21.72 -10.31 -0.43
N PHE A 39 -21.75 -9.15 -1.09
CA PHE A 39 -22.67 -8.06 -0.83
C PHE A 39 -23.58 -7.87 -2.03
N ARG A 40 -24.90 -7.79 -1.78
CA ARG A 40 -25.90 -7.45 -2.79
C ARG A 40 -26.49 -6.09 -2.42
N PRO A 41 -26.36 -5.07 -3.29
CA PRO A 41 -26.90 -3.73 -3.02
C PRO A 41 -28.36 -3.69 -2.57
N ALA A 42 -29.19 -4.59 -3.12
CA ALA A 42 -30.62 -4.67 -2.82
C ALA A 42 -30.95 -5.19 -1.41
N ASP A 43 -30.00 -5.87 -0.74
CA ASP A 43 -30.22 -6.43 0.61
C ASP A 43 -30.09 -5.36 1.72
N GLY A 44 -29.72 -4.14 1.36
CA GLY A 44 -29.53 -3.01 2.29
C GLY A 44 -28.11 -2.92 2.86
N PRO A 45 -27.84 -1.93 3.73
CA PRO A 45 -26.51 -1.70 4.28
C PRO A 45 -26.04 -2.85 5.17
N ARG A 46 -24.73 -3.08 5.18
CA ARG A 46 -24.08 -4.14 5.97
C ARG A 46 -22.86 -3.58 6.70
N SER A 47 -22.66 -4.01 7.94
CA SER A 47 -21.47 -3.69 8.72
C SER A 47 -20.78 -4.97 9.19
N THR A 48 -19.45 -4.94 9.28
CA THR A 48 -18.63 -6.03 9.82
C THR A 48 -17.39 -5.48 10.49
N THR A 49 -16.90 -6.17 11.51
CA THR A 49 -15.67 -5.80 12.22
C THR A 49 -14.45 -6.47 11.59
N VAL A 50 -13.32 -5.78 11.62
CA VAL A 50 -11.99 -6.34 11.36
C VAL A 50 -11.15 -6.21 12.62
N ALA A 51 -10.38 -7.24 12.94
CA ALA A 51 -9.52 -7.24 14.12
C ALA A 51 -8.19 -7.95 13.83
N VAL A 52 -7.11 -7.37 14.34
CA VAL A 52 -5.79 -7.99 14.43
C VAL A 52 -5.48 -8.13 15.92
N PRO A 53 -5.27 -9.35 16.45
CA PRO A 53 -4.85 -9.50 17.84
C PRO A 53 -3.44 -8.95 18.02
N GLY A 54 -3.19 -8.30 19.16
CA GLY A 54 -1.85 -7.91 19.56
C GLY A 54 -0.97 -9.13 19.80
N GLY A 55 0.34 -8.97 19.64
CA GLY A 55 1.25 -10.08 19.79
C GLY A 55 2.72 -9.69 19.76
N THR A 56 3.55 -10.70 19.98
CA THR A 56 5.00 -10.60 19.98
C THR A 56 5.60 -11.80 19.26
N ALA A 57 6.75 -11.60 18.62
CA ALA A 57 7.56 -12.67 18.05
C ALA A 57 9.03 -12.39 18.30
N GLU A 58 9.82 -13.42 18.56
CA GLU A 58 11.25 -13.29 18.78
C GLU A 58 12.02 -14.16 17.79
N GLU A 59 13.10 -13.61 17.26
CA GLU A 59 14.03 -14.28 16.37
C GLU A 59 15.42 -14.22 17.00
N PRO A 60 16.06 -15.35 17.31
CA PRO A 60 17.40 -15.36 17.88
C PRO A 60 18.44 -14.91 16.87
N LEU A 61 19.45 -14.16 17.33
CA LEU A 61 20.57 -13.70 16.54
C LEU A 61 21.83 -14.41 17.02
N ASP A 62 22.21 -15.46 16.30
CA ASP A 62 23.38 -16.29 16.62
C ASP A 62 24.59 -15.86 15.76
N ASP A 63 25.78 -15.87 16.33
CA ASP A 63 27.03 -15.52 15.65
C ASP A 63 27.55 -16.66 14.76
N GLY A 64 28.69 -16.45 14.09
CA GLY A 64 29.29 -17.44 13.19
C GLY A 64 29.72 -18.75 13.87
N ASP A 65 29.83 -18.75 15.20
CA ASP A 65 30.15 -19.93 16.01
C ASP A 65 28.88 -20.57 16.61
N GLY A 66 27.69 -20.08 16.25
CA GLY A 66 26.41 -20.53 16.78
C GLY A 66 26.13 -20.07 18.21
N ARG A 67 26.90 -19.12 18.75
CA ARG A 67 26.62 -18.53 20.06
C ARG A 67 25.59 -17.42 19.92
N ARG A 68 24.65 -17.37 20.86
CA ARG A 68 23.61 -16.35 20.82
C ARG A 68 24.16 -14.98 21.21
N ALA A 69 24.20 -14.07 20.24
CA ALA A 69 24.70 -12.70 20.39
C ALA A 69 23.58 -11.68 20.67
N GLY A 70 22.35 -11.99 20.28
CA GLY A 70 21.20 -11.11 20.48
C GLY A 70 19.85 -11.74 20.18
N VAL A 71 18.81 -10.91 20.21
CA VAL A 71 17.43 -11.26 19.84
C VAL A 71 16.79 -10.11 19.06
N LEU A 72 16.12 -10.42 17.96
CA LEU A 72 15.22 -9.49 17.27
C LEU A 72 13.80 -9.74 17.76
N GLY A 73 13.29 -8.84 18.60
CA GLY A 73 11.92 -8.85 19.10
C GLY A 73 10.99 -7.99 18.24
N ARG A 74 9.86 -8.55 17.85
CA ARG A 74 8.75 -7.87 17.17
C ARG A 74 7.57 -7.80 18.13
N SER A 75 6.90 -6.66 18.14
CA SER A 75 5.68 -6.47 18.95
C SER A 75 4.73 -5.56 18.19
N TRP A 76 3.44 -5.89 18.21
CA TRP A 76 2.41 -5.05 17.61
C TRP A 76 1.20 -4.95 18.54
N ARG A 77 0.50 -3.82 18.45
CA ARG A 77 -0.73 -3.60 19.22
C ARG A 77 -1.91 -4.29 18.53
N PRO A 78 -2.97 -4.64 19.28
CA PRO A 78 -4.21 -5.02 18.65
C PRO A 78 -4.74 -3.86 17.80
N LEU A 79 -5.30 -4.19 16.65
CA LEU A 79 -5.99 -3.24 15.78
C LEU A 79 -7.44 -3.67 15.63
N GLU A 80 -8.34 -2.69 15.65
CA GLU A 80 -9.78 -2.88 15.51
C GLU A 80 -10.33 -1.88 14.51
N GLY A 81 -11.25 -2.34 13.67
CA GLY A 81 -11.94 -1.48 12.73
C GLY A 81 -13.31 -2.00 12.36
N VAL A 82 -14.08 -1.14 11.72
CA VAL A 82 -15.42 -1.44 11.20
C VAL A 82 -15.42 -1.14 9.70
N VAL A 83 -15.90 -2.09 8.91
CA VAL A 83 -16.18 -1.88 7.48
C VAL A 83 -17.68 -1.82 7.29
N GLU A 84 -18.15 -0.73 6.71
CA GLU A 84 -19.54 -0.49 6.38
C GLU A 84 -19.70 -0.46 4.86
N LEU A 85 -20.68 -1.21 4.37
CA LEU A 85 -21.08 -1.28 2.98
C LEU A 85 -22.48 -0.71 2.88
N ASP A 86 -22.66 0.31 2.05
CA ASP A 86 -23.96 0.89 1.77
C ASP A 86 -24.19 0.97 0.25
N ALA A 87 -25.44 0.97 -0.16
CA ALA A 87 -25.80 1.14 -1.55
C ALA A 87 -27.12 1.87 -1.72
N VAL A 88 -27.11 2.87 -2.61
CA VAL A 88 -28.30 3.66 -2.94
C VAL A 88 -28.66 3.43 -4.41
N PRO A 89 -29.90 3.02 -4.73
CA PRO A 89 -30.33 2.87 -6.11
C PRO A 89 -30.45 4.24 -6.79
N LEU A 90 -30.07 4.31 -8.05
CA LEU A 90 -30.18 5.48 -8.93
C LEU A 90 -31.10 5.15 -10.11
N PRO A 91 -31.53 6.16 -10.92
CA PRO A 91 -32.31 5.89 -12.11
C PRO A 91 -31.62 4.90 -13.07
N GLY A 92 -32.38 3.94 -13.58
CA GLY A 92 -31.86 2.82 -14.38
C GLY A 92 -31.42 1.64 -13.50
N ASP A 93 -30.65 0.72 -14.08
CA ASP A 93 -30.05 -0.41 -13.35
C ASP A 93 -28.67 -0.01 -12.80
N VAL A 94 -28.66 1.02 -11.94
CA VAL A 94 -27.43 1.64 -11.43
C VAL A 94 -27.53 1.82 -9.92
N TRP A 95 -26.42 1.51 -9.24
CA TRP A 95 -26.27 1.66 -7.81
C TRP A 95 -25.05 2.51 -7.51
N ARG A 96 -25.18 3.44 -6.55
CA ARG A 96 -24.01 4.05 -5.90
C ARG A 96 -23.66 3.21 -4.69
N VAL A 97 -22.49 2.60 -4.71
CA VAL A 97 -21.98 1.78 -3.60
C VAL A 97 -20.97 2.61 -2.81
N ALA A 98 -21.11 2.61 -1.49
CA ALA A 98 -20.18 3.23 -0.55
C ALA A 98 -19.53 2.15 0.30
N VAL A 99 -18.21 2.30 0.52
CA VAL A 99 -17.44 1.46 1.43
C VAL A 99 -16.70 2.39 2.39
N THR A 100 -16.99 2.27 3.67
CA THR A 100 -16.35 3.06 4.72
C THR A 100 -15.56 2.11 5.61
N LEU A 101 -14.26 2.34 5.74
CA LEU A 101 -13.43 1.70 6.75
C LEU A 101 -13.13 2.72 7.85
N THR A 102 -13.58 2.42 9.06
CA THR A 102 -13.28 3.22 10.25
C THR A 102 -12.30 2.47 11.13
N ASN A 103 -11.14 3.07 11.42
CA ASN A 103 -10.25 2.58 12.46
C ASN A 103 -10.84 2.91 13.83
N THR A 104 -11.23 1.88 14.58
CA THR A 104 -11.81 2.01 15.93
C THR A 104 -10.82 1.64 17.03
N THR A 105 -9.56 1.39 16.67
CA THR A 105 -8.49 1.05 17.61
C THR A 105 -8.36 2.13 18.68
N ALA A 106 -8.40 1.72 19.95
CA ALA A 106 -8.14 2.63 21.05
C ALA A 106 -6.74 3.24 20.90
N CYS A 107 -6.71 4.56 20.70
CA CYS A 107 -5.51 5.33 20.44
C CYS A 107 -5.28 6.31 21.61
N PRO A 108 -4.10 6.29 22.26
CA PRO A 108 -3.79 7.26 23.29
C PRO A 108 -3.73 8.68 22.69
N PRO A 109 -3.91 9.73 23.51
CA PRO A 109 -3.69 11.09 23.02
C PRO A 109 -2.26 11.20 22.48
N PRO A 110 -2.05 11.89 21.34
CA PRO A 110 -0.73 12.06 20.80
C PRO A 110 0.17 12.70 21.86
N PRO A 111 1.44 12.26 21.99
CA PRO A 111 2.46 13.05 22.65
C PRO A 111 2.68 14.36 21.88
N ASP A 112 3.78 15.08 22.13
CA ASP A 112 4.19 16.23 21.29
C ASP A 112 3.89 15.95 19.80
N PRO A 113 3.16 16.83 19.09
CA PRO A 113 2.83 16.66 17.67
C PRO A 113 4.03 16.24 16.79
N ARG A 114 5.26 16.61 17.20
CA ARG A 114 6.50 16.24 16.49
C ARG A 114 6.85 14.76 16.57
N THR A 115 6.49 14.07 17.66
CA THR A 115 6.79 12.64 17.87
C THR A 115 5.55 11.75 17.75
N ALA A 116 4.38 12.36 17.62
CA ALA A 116 3.09 11.68 17.53
C ALA A 116 3.03 10.66 16.39
N ARG A 117 3.63 10.94 15.22
CA ARG A 117 3.59 10.02 14.08
C ARG A 117 4.14 8.65 14.44
N ASP A 118 5.36 8.59 14.96
CA ASP A 118 6.02 7.33 15.27
C ASP A 118 5.36 6.64 16.46
N ALA A 119 5.00 7.40 17.49
CA ALA A 119 4.34 6.86 18.68
C ALA A 119 2.96 6.24 18.38
N LEU A 120 2.23 6.79 17.41
CA LEU A 120 0.87 6.36 17.08
C LEU A 120 0.80 5.41 15.89
N ALA A 121 1.89 5.19 15.15
CA ALA A 121 1.92 4.30 13.98
C ALA A 121 1.38 2.89 14.29
N ALA A 122 1.69 2.36 15.47
CA ALA A 122 1.23 1.04 15.93
C ALA A 122 -0.29 0.94 16.17
N HIS A 123 -1.03 2.05 16.12
CA HIS A 123 -2.49 2.12 16.35
C HIS A 123 -3.28 2.34 15.04
N GLY A 124 -2.62 2.42 13.89
CA GLY A 124 -3.24 2.72 12.61
C GLY A 124 -3.21 1.56 11.62
N PHE A 125 -4.25 1.44 10.81
CA PHE A 125 -4.18 0.69 9.56
C PHE A 125 -3.37 1.50 8.54
N MET A 126 -2.14 1.08 8.27
CA MET A 126 -1.26 1.77 7.34
C MET A 126 -1.60 1.37 5.90
N SER A 127 -1.71 2.36 5.02
CA SER A 127 -1.91 2.16 3.57
C SER A 127 -3.07 1.20 3.25
N THR A 128 -4.27 1.50 3.76
CA THR A 128 -5.40 0.59 3.57
C THR A 128 -5.99 0.71 2.17
N HIS A 129 -6.11 -0.44 1.51
CA HIS A 129 -6.68 -0.56 0.17
C HIS A 129 -8.02 -1.29 0.23
N THR A 130 -8.94 -0.92 -0.66
CA THR A 130 -10.20 -1.64 -0.87
C THR A 130 -10.25 -2.18 -2.29
N VAL A 131 -10.46 -3.49 -2.43
CA VAL A 131 -10.66 -4.14 -3.73
C VAL A 131 -12.10 -4.61 -3.83
N LEU A 132 -12.80 -4.12 -4.85
CA LEU A 132 -14.17 -4.54 -5.15
C LEU A 132 -14.20 -5.31 -6.46
N ARG A 133 -14.97 -6.39 -6.49
CA ARG A 133 -15.23 -7.18 -7.70
C ARG A 133 -16.70 -7.51 -7.80
N CYS A 134 -17.32 -7.21 -8.93
CA CYS A 134 -18.71 -7.53 -9.17
C CYS A 134 -18.88 -8.86 -9.90
N SER A 135 -20.05 -9.47 -9.77
CA SER A 135 -20.46 -10.67 -10.49
C SER A 135 -20.55 -10.43 -12.01
N GLU A 136 -20.72 -11.50 -12.78
CA GLU A 136 -20.93 -11.39 -14.23
C GLU A 136 -22.23 -10.63 -14.53
N GLY A 137 -22.23 -9.85 -15.61
CA GLY A 137 -23.34 -8.98 -15.99
C GLY A 137 -23.35 -7.60 -15.31
N ALA A 138 -22.53 -7.38 -14.28
CA ALA A 138 -22.35 -6.07 -13.65
C ALA A 138 -20.98 -5.46 -14.00
N ALA A 139 -20.87 -4.14 -13.88
CA ALA A 139 -19.61 -3.42 -14.01
C ALA A 139 -19.63 -2.16 -13.14
N PHE A 140 -18.47 -1.83 -12.58
CA PHE A 140 -18.18 -0.50 -12.04
C PHE A 140 -17.94 0.49 -13.18
N VAL A 141 -18.16 1.76 -12.88
CA VAL A 141 -18.03 2.87 -13.82
C VAL A 141 -16.87 3.75 -13.38
N SER A 142 -16.09 4.22 -14.35
CA SER A 142 -15.03 5.19 -14.12
C SER A 142 -15.58 6.44 -13.44
N LEU A 143 -14.95 6.87 -12.33
CA LEU A 143 -15.25 8.18 -11.74
C LEU A 143 -14.46 9.31 -12.42
N ALA A 144 -13.34 8.99 -13.08
CA ALA A 144 -12.50 9.97 -13.77
C ALA A 144 -13.05 10.34 -15.15
N ASP A 145 -13.57 9.36 -15.90
CA ASP A 145 -14.21 9.54 -17.20
C ASP A 145 -15.53 8.73 -17.29
N PRO A 146 -16.57 9.13 -16.53
CA PRO A 146 -17.86 8.45 -16.55
C PRO A 146 -18.59 8.63 -17.91
N PRO A 147 -19.40 7.65 -18.32
CA PRO A 147 -20.34 7.82 -19.43
C PRO A 147 -21.26 9.03 -19.18
N ALA A 148 -21.63 9.75 -20.24
CA ALA A 148 -22.39 11.01 -20.13
C ALA A 148 -23.65 10.93 -19.24
N PRO A 149 -24.49 9.87 -19.30
CA PRO A 149 -25.66 9.75 -18.44
C PRO A 149 -25.35 9.59 -16.94
N LEU A 150 -24.12 9.21 -16.59
CA LEU A 150 -23.69 8.91 -15.22
C LEU A 150 -22.76 9.97 -14.63
N ARG A 151 -22.47 11.06 -15.35
CA ARG A 151 -21.63 12.16 -14.85
C ARG A 151 -22.11 12.69 -13.51
N GLY A 152 -23.39 13.05 -13.40
CA GLY A 152 -23.95 13.55 -12.14
C GLY A 152 -23.94 12.53 -11.00
N ALA A 153 -24.03 11.23 -11.31
CA ALA A 153 -23.91 10.17 -10.31
C ALA A 153 -22.46 10.05 -9.81
N ALA A 154 -21.48 10.07 -10.72
CA ALA A 154 -20.07 10.04 -10.41
C ALA A 154 -19.62 11.29 -9.60
N ASP A 155 -20.07 12.48 -10.00
CA ASP A 155 -19.79 13.75 -9.29
C ASP A 155 -20.36 13.77 -7.86
N SER A 156 -21.38 12.95 -7.60
CA SER A 156 -21.96 12.82 -6.26
C SER A 156 -21.20 11.87 -5.33
N CYS A 157 -20.25 11.09 -5.85
CA CYS A 157 -19.43 10.20 -5.05
C CYS A 157 -18.42 11.02 -4.22
N ARG A 158 -18.27 10.64 -2.95
CA ARG A 158 -17.26 11.22 -2.05
C ARG A 158 -16.22 10.16 -1.79
N ASN A 159 -14.96 10.52 -2.00
CA ASN A 159 -13.81 9.65 -1.74
C ASN A 159 -12.90 10.36 -0.74
N GLU A 160 -12.66 9.73 0.41
CA GLU A 160 -11.87 10.29 1.51
C GLU A 160 -10.65 9.41 1.74
N GLY A 161 -9.45 9.99 1.63
CA GLY A 161 -8.18 9.29 1.85
C GLY A 161 -7.75 8.34 0.73
N THR A 162 -8.66 7.87 -0.11
CA THR A 162 -8.39 6.99 -1.26
C THR A 162 -9.17 7.42 -2.49
N TRP A 163 -8.78 6.92 -3.67
CA TRP A 163 -9.55 7.12 -4.92
C TRP A 163 -9.77 5.78 -5.63
N PRO A 164 -11.01 5.44 -6.04
CA PRO A 164 -11.28 4.21 -6.76
C PRO A 164 -10.91 4.33 -8.24
N VAL A 165 -10.09 3.39 -8.71
CA VAL A 165 -9.74 3.22 -10.12
C VAL A 165 -10.22 1.87 -10.64
N LEU A 166 -10.61 1.82 -11.90
CA LEU A 166 -10.92 0.59 -12.62
C LEU A 166 -9.64 -0.23 -12.80
N VAL A 167 -9.70 -1.55 -12.57
CA VAL A 167 -8.55 -2.45 -12.76
C VAL A 167 -8.92 -3.68 -13.58
N GLY A 168 -7.92 -4.20 -14.30
CA GLY A 168 -8.06 -5.34 -15.21
C GLY A 168 -7.69 -4.97 -16.65
N ARG A 169 -8.03 -5.84 -17.61
CA ARG A 169 -7.86 -5.52 -19.03
C ARG A 169 -9.12 -4.82 -19.56
N PRO A 170 -9.01 -3.62 -20.16
CA PRO A 170 -10.17 -2.96 -20.75
C PRO A 170 -10.67 -3.80 -21.94
N ALA A 171 -11.91 -4.29 -21.88
CA ALA A 171 -12.52 -5.10 -22.94
C ALA A 171 -13.08 -4.21 -24.08
N GLY A 172 -12.28 -3.23 -24.54
CA GLY A 172 -12.70 -2.19 -25.49
C GLY A 172 -13.49 -1.04 -24.87
N ASP A 173 -14.08 -1.23 -23.69
CA ASP A 173 -14.70 -0.17 -22.89
C ASP A 173 -13.73 0.27 -21.78
N ARG A 174 -13.33 1.55 -21.82
CA ARG A 174 -12.46 2.18 -20.81
C ARG A 174 -13.24 2.95 -19.74
N GLN A 175 -14.56 2.98 -19.82
CA GLN A 175 -15.40 3.63 -18.82
C GLN A 175 -15.98 2.62 -17.83
N ARG A 176 -15.71 1.31 -18.02
CA ARG A 176 -16.27 0.22 -17.22
C ARG A 176 -15.30 -0.92 -16.96
N ALA A 177 -15.34 -1.49 -15.77
CA ALA A 177 -14.62 -2.71 -15.43
C ALA A 177 -15.34 -3.54 -14.37
N ARG A 178 -14.99 -4.82 -14.27
CA ARG A 178 -15.56 -5.70 -13.23
C ARG A 178 -14.90 -5.54 -11.86
N SER A 179 -13.75 -4.88 -11.81
CA SER A 179 -12.97 -4.72 -10.60
C SER A 179 -12.56 -3.27 -10.42
N VAL A 180 -12.50 -2.85 -9.16
CA VAL A 180 -12.01 -1.55 -8.73
C VAL A 180 -10.98 -1.75 -7.63
N LEU A 181 -9.91 -0.96 -7.68
CA LEU A 181 -8.96 -0.76 -6.59
C LEU A 181 -9.14 0.66 -6.06
N SER A 182 -9.44 0.81 -4.78
CA SER A 182 -9.36 2.09 -4.10
C SER A 182 -8.11 2.09 -3.22
N SER A 183 -7.17 2.97 -3.54
CA SER A 183 -5.86 3.05 -2.88
C SER A 183 -5.58 4.47 -2.35
N PRO A 184 -4.74 4.61 -1.32
CA PRO A 184 -4.25 5.91 -0.84
C PRO A 184 -3.09 6.44 -1.69
N VAL A 185 -2.99 5.98 -2.94
CA VAL A 185 -1.97 6.37 -3.93
C VAL A 185 -2.70 6.82 -5.18
N THR A 186 -2.19 7.87 -5.83
CA THR A 186 -2.77 8.39 -7.06
C THR A 186 -2.53 7.42 -8.21
N LEU A 187 -3.61 6.86 -8.75
CA LEU A 187 -3.60 5.98 -9.90
C LEU A 187 -4.61 6.49 -10.94
N GLU A 188 -4.40 6.13 -12.20
CA GLU A 188 -5.40 6.27 -13.26
C GLU A 188 -6.19 4.98 -13.46
N ASP A 189 -7.26 5.05 -14.23
CA ASP A 189 -8.02 3.85 -14.61
C ASP A 189 -7.22 2.94 -15.54
N PHE A 190 -7.29 1.65 -15.22
CA PHE A 190 -6.49 0.58 -15.81
C PHE A 190 -4.99 0.85 -15.65
N PRO A 191 -4.51 1.03 -14.40
CA PRO A 191 -3.09 1.21 -14.17
C PRO A 191 -2.36 -0.02 -14.71
N ALA A 192 -1.35 0.23 -15.53
CA ALA A 192 -0.55 -0.83 -16.14
C ALA A 192 0.81 -0.87 -15.46
N VAL A 193 1.28 -2.08 -15.17
CA VAL A 193 2.70 -2.29 -14.86
C VAL A 193 3.48 -1.93 -16.12
N ALA A 194 4.41 -0.97 -16.01
CA ALA A 194 5.25 -0.58 -17.13
C ALA A 194 6.07 -1.80 -17.58
N PRO A 195 6.02 -2.21 -18.86
CA PRO A 195 6.80 -3.34 -19.35
C PRO A 195 8.31 -3.10 -19.28
N GLU A 196 8.73 -1.84 -19.18
CA GLU A 196 10.12 -1.43 -18.91
C GLU A 196 10.52 -1.56 -17.45
N SER A 197 9.56 -1.73 -16.52
CA SER A 197 9.89 -1.92 -15.12
C SER A 197 10.62 -3.26 -14.96
N PRO A 198 11.86 -3.29 -14.43
CA PRO A 198 12.71 -4.48 -14.38
C PRO A 198 12.21 -5.52 -13.35
N GLY A 199 11.03 -5.30 -12.77
CA GLY A 199 10.33 -6.24 -11.90
C GLY A 199 9.43 -5.50 -10.92
N ASP A 200 9.06 -6.20 -9.86
CA ASP A 200 8.24 -5.66 -8.78
C ASP A 200 9.10 -4.74 -7.89
N LEU A 201 9.09 -3.43 -8.19
CA LEU A 201 9.91 -2.39 -7.54
C LEU A 201 9.08 -1.60 -6.53
N PHE A 202 8.33 -0.59 -7.00
CA PHE A 202 7.53 0.30 -6.14
C PHE A 202 6.04 0.16 -6.44
N ASP A 203 5.49 1.03 -7.27
CA ASP A 203 4.11 0.90 -7.78
C ASP A 203 4.07 0.18 -9.14
N GLY A 204 5.24 -0.09 -9.74
CA GLY A 204 5.33 -0.73 -11.05
C GLY A 204 4.86 0.19 -12.18
N GLY A 205 4.55 1.45 -11.88
CA GLY A 205 3.91 2.40 -12.77
C GLY A 205 4.90 3.34 -13.46
N GLU A 206 4.37 4.39 -14.07
CA GLU A 206 5.17 5.35 -14.87
C GLU A 206 6.19 6.14 -14.03
N ILE A 207 6.03 6.19 -12.70
CA ILE A 207 6.91 6.95 -11.79
C ILE A 207 8.13 6.13 -11.32
N ASP A 208 8.19 4.82 -11.62
CA ASP A 208 9.27 3.91 -11.18
C ASP A 208 10.67 4.47 -11.50
N GLN A 209 10.87 5.14 -12.64
CA GLN A 209 12.17 5.74 -12.99
C GLN A 209 12.62 6.81 -11.99
N LEU A 210 11.73 7.72 -11.59
CA LEU A 210 12.04 8.78 -10.62
C LEU A 210 12.44 8.16 -9.27
N LEU A 211 11.75 7.10 -8.86
CA LEU A 211 11.99 6.40 -7.61
C LEU A 211 13.33 5.64 -7.65
N ILE A 212 13.65 5.00 -8.78
CA ILE A 212 14.96 4.36 -9.02
C ILE A 212 16.08 5.40 -8.94
N LEU A 213 15.95 6.56 -9.61
CA LEU A 213 16.96 7.62 -9.57
C LEU A 213 17.14 8.17 -8.14
N SER A 214 16.05 8.28 -7.39
CA SER A 214 16.10 8.69 -5.98
C SER A 214 16.86 7.67 -5.13
N VAL A 215 16.65 6.37 -5.36
CA VAL A 215 17.44 5.30 -4.75
C VAL A 215 18.92 5.41 -5.10
N LEU A 216 19.26 5.62 -6.37
CA LEU A 216 20.65 5.74 -6.82
C LEU A 216 21.36 6.98 -6.27
N SER A 217 20.59 8.00 -5.86
CA SER A 217 21.13 9.20 -5.21
C SER A 217 21.44 9.04 -3.71
N LEU A 218 21.01 7.93 -3.09
CA LEU A 218 21.30 7.65 -1.69
C LEU A 218 22.80 7.50 -1.46
N THR A 219 23.30 8.10 -0.39
CA THR A 219 24.69 7.94 0.04
C THR A 219 24.99 6.48 0.40
N PRO A 220 26.26 6.02 0.35
CA PRO A 220 26.61 4.66 0.72
C PRO A 220 26.10 4.26 2.11
N ARG A 221 26.14 5.19 3.08
CA ARG A 221 25.61 4.99 4.43
C ARG A 221 24.10 4.76 4.43
N GLU A 222 23.34 5.58 3.71
CA GLU A 222 21.88 5.44 3.62
C GLU A 222 21.49 4.12 2.94
N GLN A 223 22.24 3.71 1.90
CA GLN A 223 22.02 2.43 1.26
C GLN A 223 22.30 1.25 2.21
N GLU A 224 23.40 1.29 2.98
CA GLU A 224 23.69 0.27 3.99
C GLU A 224 22.61 0.17 5.07
N GLU A 225 22.11 1.32 5.54
CA GLU A 225 21.05 1.40 6.53
C GLU A 225 19.73 0.85 6.00
N ALA A 226 19.34 1.25 4.78
CA ALA A 226 18.12 0.78 4.13
C ALA A 226 18.20 -0.72 3.82
N ARG A 227 19.36 -1.24 3.38
CA ARG A 227 19.59 -2.70 3.26
C ARG A 227 19.47 -3.42 4.59
N ALA A 228 19.78 -2.79 5.73
CA ALA A 228 19.69 -3.41 7.05
C ALA A 228 18.27 -3.43 7.65
N SER A 229 17.31 -2.78 7.01
CA SER A 229 15.90 -2.69 7.44
C SER A 229 15.04 -3.84 6.88
N ASP A 230 14.11 -3.54 5.99
CA ASP A 230 13.17 -4.48 5.37
C ASP A 230 13.85 -5.35 4.29
N PRO A 231 13.66 -6.69 4.29
CA PRO A 231 14.17 -7.57 3.25
C PRO A 231 13.73 -7.18 1.83
N ARG A 232 12.50 -6.68 1.68
CA ARG A 232 11.96 -6.19 0.42
C ARG A 232 12.62 -4.89 0.00
N ALA A 233 12.82 -3.95 0.92
CA ALA A 233 13.57 -2.72 0.61
C ALA A 233 15.00 -3.05 0.15
N ARG A 234 15.67 -4.02 0.79
CA ARG A 234 16.98 -4.52 0.33
C ARG A 234 16.90 -5.06 -1.09
N GLU A 235 15.92 -5.90 -1.41
CA GLU A 235 15.75 -6.45 -2.76
C GLU A 235 15.55 -5.34 -3.81
N ILE A 236 14.72 -4.34 -3.51
CA ILE A 236 14.48 -3.19 -4.38
C ILE A 236 15.77 -2.40 -4.60
N LEU A 237 16.51 -2.09 -3.53
CA LEU A 237 17.79 -1.38 -3.60
C LEU A 237 18.83 -2.14 -4.42
N ASP A 238 18.97 -3.44 -4.19
CA ASP A 238 19.95 -4.28 -4.86
C ASP A 238 19.59 -4.42 -6.36
N ARG A 239 18.29 -4.51 -6.68
CA ARG A 239 17.83 -4.49 -8.08
C ARG A 239 18.12 -3.15 -8.74
N CYS A 240 17.84 -2.03 -8.09
CA CYS A 240 18.14 -0.69 -8.61
C CYS A 240 19.63 -0.50 -8.87
N ALA A 241 20.49 -0.95 -7.93
CA ALA A 241 21.93 -0.85 -8.03
C ALA A 241 22.54 -1.75 -9.13
N ALA A 242 21.85 -2.81 -9.52
CA ALA A 242 22.27 -3.73 -10.58
C ALA A 242 21.90 -3.26 -11.99
N LEU A 243 21.07 -2.21 -12.13
CA LEU A 243 20.65 -1.70 -13.43
C LEU A 243 21.84 -1.12 -14.21
N SER A 244 21.97 -1.56 -15.46
CA SER A 244 22.90 -0.97 -16.42
C SER A 244 22.42 0.40 -16.90
N ALA A 245 23.33 1.18 -17.50
CA ALA A 245 23.00 2.47 -18.10
C ALA A 245 21.94 2.33 -19.22
N ASP A 246 21.98 1.24 -19.99
CA ASP A 246 21.03 0.97 -21.06
C ASP A 246 19.62 0.65 -20.51
N GLU A 247 19.52 -0.09 -19.40
CA GLU A 247 18.26 -0.35 -18.70
C GLU A 247 17.69 0.93 -18.07
N LEU A 248 18.54 1.78 -17.48
CA LEU A 248 18.15 3.10 -16.97
C LEU A 248 17.68 4.05 -18.08
N MET A 249 18.27 3.94 -19.27
CA MET A 249 17.83 4.68 -20.46
C MET A 249 16.53 4.14 -21.03
N ALA A 250 16.29 2.83 -21.01
CA ALA A 250 15.02 2.24 -21.44
C ALA A 250 13.84 2.68 -20.57
N LEU A 251 14.10 3.02 -19.30
CA LEU A 251 13.12 3.59 -18.36
C LEU A 251 12.75 5.06 -18.66
N HIS A 252 13.47 5.78 -19.54
CA HIS A 252 13.02 7.09 -20.03
C HIS A 252 11.73 6.87 -20.81
N GLY A 253 10.59 7.13 -20.16
CA GLY A 253 9.26 6.88 -20.68
C GLY A 253 9.15 7.18 -22.17
N THR A 254 8.82 6.17 -22.96
CA THR A 254 8.28 6.40 -24.30
C THR A 254 6.93 7.08 -24.10
N ILE A 255 6.75 8.30 -24.61
CA ILE A 255 5.45 8.99 -24.59
C ILE A 255 4.43 8.08 -25.26
N ARG A 256 3.51 7.50 -24.48
CA ARG A 256 2.62 6.45 -25.00
C ARG A 256 1.32 6.94 -25.60
N GLU A 257 0.91 8.18 -25.39
CA GLU A 257 -0.20 8.79 -26.13
C GLU A 257 -0.27 10.30 -25.89
N PHE A 258 -0.21 11.12 -26.95
CA PHE A 258 -0.63 12.52 -26.89
C PHE A 258 -2.16 12.55 -26.94
N ARG A 259 -2.82 12.79 -25.80
CA ARG A 259 -4.24 13.14 -25.79
C ARG A 259 -4.36 14.66 -25.92
N PRO A 260 -4.85 15.20 -27.06
CA PRO A 260 -5.17 16.62 -27.13
C PRO A 260 -6.26 16.94 -26.09
N PRO A 261 -6.18 18.08 -25.39
CA PRO A 261 -7.24 18.51 -24.49
C PRO A 261 -8.55 18.60 -25.28
N LYS A 262 -9.62 18.03 -24.73
CA LYS A 262 -10.95 18.11 -25.34
C LYS A 262 -11.35 19.60 -25.30
N GLU A 263 -11.51 20.22 -26.46
CA GLU A 263 -12.02 21.59 -26.57
C GLU A 263 -13.32 21.69 -25.75
N ALA A 264 -13.34 22.66 -24.83
CA ALA A 264 -14.56 23.03 -24.15
C ALA A 264 -15.55 23.50 -25.22
N ALA A 265 -16.64 22.75 -25.42
CA ALA A 265 -17.72 23.19 -26.28
C ALA A 265 -18.32 24.50 -25.71
N PRO A 266 -18.67 25.47 -26.57
CA PRO A 266 -19.07 26.82 -26.18
C PRO A 266 -20.38 26.87 -25.36
#